data_AF-A0A269PCK0-F1
#
_entry.id   AF-A0A269PCK0-F1
#
_cell.length_a   1.000
_cell.length_b   1.000
_cell.length_c   1.000
_cell.angle_alpha   90.00
_cell.angle_beta   90.00
_cell.angle_gamma   90.00
#
_symmetry.space_group_name_H-M   'P 1'
#
loop_
_entity.id
_entity.type
_entity.pdbx_description
1 polymer ?
#
loop_
_entity_poly.entity_id
_entity_poly.type
_entity_poly.pdbx_seq_one_letter_code
_entity_poly.pdbx_strand_id
1 'polypeptide(L)'
;MDPSRKDLLRALWGALLFAVAVLLVIFLRLPGLMLTLLLIPLALAIHRRYDTNPEIASLKASLRIARDDMEEILQSYDDLKYGTSTQSVADRTLHYPALANGDVSQHAISEFLLRTSSARRFIARIDGYLESPDIDRFQLEKLIGIADERALELSEAWDDARRVARQIGPA
;
A
#
# COMPACT_ATOMS: atom_id res chain seq x y z
N MET A 1 9.90 11.14 -19.58
CA MET A 1 10.04 12.62 -19.62
C MET A 1 11.28 13.00 -18.86
N ASP A 2 12.19 13.75 -19.49
CA ASP A 2 13.47 14.19 -18.91
C ASP A 2 13.22 15.02 -17.62
N PRO A 3 13.83 14.68 -16.47
CA PRO A 3 13.63 15.39 -15.20
C PRO A 3 13.85 16.90 -15.33
N SER A 4 14.86 17.31 -16.11
CA SER A 4 15.20 18.70 -16.39
C SER A 4 14.03 19.49 -17.01
N ARG A 5 13.19 18.81 -17.82
CA ARG A 5 12.05 19.44 -18.50
C ARG A 5 10.88 19.68 -17.54
N LYS A 6 10.70 18.80 -16.54
CA LYS A 6 9.67 18.96 -15.49
C LYS A 6 10.03 20.12 -14.56
N ASP A 7 11.29 20.26 -14.20
CA ASP A 7 11.75 21.35 -13.35
C ASP A 7 11.66 22.70 -14.04
N LEU A 8 12.00 22.77 -15.33
CA LEU A 8 11.79 23.96 -16.15
C LEU A 8 10.30 24.33 -16.27
N LEU A 9 9.41 23.35 -16.46
CA LEU A 9 7.97 23.59 -16.51
C LEU A 9 7.43 24.10 -15.16
N ARG A 10 7.90 23.54 -14.03
CA ARG A 10 7.54 24.01 -12.69
C ARG A 10 8.03 25.43 -12.44
N ALA A 11 9.26 25.75 -12.84
CA ALA A 11 9.81 27.09 -12.73
C ALA A 11 9.04 28.11 -13.61
N LEU A 12 8.67 27.74 -14.83
CA LEU A 12 7.85 28.57 -15.72
C LEU A 12 6.44 28.81 -15.18
N TRP A 13 5.80 27.79 -14.63
CA TRP A 13 4.49 27.93 -13.97
C TRP A 13 4.56 28.83 -12.73
N GLY A 14 5.58 28.67 -11.90
CA GLY A 14 5.82 29.53 -10.74
C GLY A 14 6.07 30.99 -11.14
N ALA A 15 6.88 31.22 -12.17
CA ALA A 15 7.16 32.55 -12.71
C ALA A 15 5.90 33.20 -13.31
N LEU A 16 5.08 32.42 -14.03
CA LEU A 16 3.81 32.90 -14.59
C LEU A 16 2.82 33.30 -13.49
N LEU A 17 2.66 32.45 -12.47
CA LEU A 17 1.77 32.73 -11.33
C LEU A 17 2.20 34.00 -10.58
N PHE A 18 3.51 34.17 -10.38
CA PHE A 18 4.08 35.37 -9.77
C PHE A 18 3.84 36.61 -10.63
N ALA A 19 4.06 36.54 -11.94
CA ALA A 19 3.82 37.65 -12.86
C ALA A 19 2.34 38.07 -12.87
N VAL A 20 1.41 37.12 -12.87
CA VAL A 20 -0.03 37.39 -12.79
C VAL A 20 -0.40 38.04 -11.46
N ALA A 21 0.15 37.57 -10.34
CA ALA A 21 -0.05 38.17 -9.02
C ALA A 21 0.43 39.64 -8.96
N VAL A 22 1.62 39.91 -9.49
CA VAL A 22 2.19 41.27 -9.55
C VAL A 22 1.33 42.18 -10.44
N LEU A 23 0.89 41.69 -11.60
CA LEU A 23 0.03 42.44 -12.51
C LEU A 23 -1.31 42.82 -11.83
N LEU A 24 -1.90 41.88 -11.09
CA LEU A 24 -3.15 42.09 -10.34
C LEU A 24 -3.02 43.17 -9.26
N VAL A 25 -1.90 43.20 -8.55
CA VAL A 25 -1.62 44.21 -7.52
C VAL A 25 -1.40 45.58 -8.15
N ILE A 26 -0.68 45.67 -9.27
CA ILE A 26 -0.38 46.94 -9.94
C ILE A 26 -1.66 47.56 -10.56
N PHE A 27 -2.46 46.76 -11.27
CA PHE A 27 -3.65 47.27 -11.96
C PHE A 27 -4.84 47.54 -11.04
N LEU A 28 -5.00 46.74 -9.97
CA LEU A 28 -6.21 46.76 -9.14
C LEU A 28 -5.98 47.32 -7.72
N ARG A 29 -4.74 47.61 -7.29
CA ARG A 29 -4.40 48.09 -5.94
C ARG A 29 -4.97 47.19 -4.82
N LEU A 30 -5.77 47.75 -3.89
CA LEU A 30 -6.30 47.12 -2.68
C LEU A 30 -7.14 45.85 -2.96
N PRO A 31 -8.11 45.87 -3.90
CA PRO A 31 -8.84 44.65 -4.27
C PRO A 31 -7.97 43.60 -4.97
N GLY A 32 -6.91 44.00 -5.69
CA GLY A 32 -5.96 43.07 -6.30
C GLY A 32 -5.16 42.27 -5.27
N LEU A 33 -4.79 42.92 -4.16
CA LEU A 33 -4.10 42.28 -3.04
C LEU A 33 -4.98 41.23 -2.34
N MET A 34 -6.26 41.55 -2.12
CA MET A 34 -7.25 40.60 -1.60
C MET A 34 -7.43 39.39 -2.51
N LEU A 35 -7.52 39.61 -3.83
CA LEU A 35 -7.68 38.53 -4.80
C LEU A 35 -6.44 37.62 -4.84
N THR A 36 -5.25 38.19 -4.77
CA THR A 36 -3.98 37.44 -4.77
C THR A 36 -3.84 36.57 -3.52
N LEU A 37 -4.21 37.12 -2.36
CA LEU A 37 -4.21 36.40 -1.08
C LEU A 37 -5.16 35.19 -1.10
N LEU A 38 -6.25 35.27 -1.87
CA LEU A 38 -7.20 34.16 -2.06
C LEU A 38 -6.73 33.15 -3.12
N LEU A 39 -6.17 33.63 -4.23
CA LEU A 39 -5.83 32.79 -5.38
C LEU A 39 -4.56 31.96 -5.18
N ILE A 40 -3.55 32.46 -4.47
CA ILE A 40 -2.32 31.69 -4.19
C ILE A 40 -2.59 30.39 -3.42
N PRO A 41 -3.29 30.40 -2.26
CA PRO A 41 -3.58 29.16 -1.54
C PRO A 41 -4.51 28.24 -2.33
N LEU A 42 -5.45 28.79 -3.10
CA LEU A 42 -6.32 28.01 -3.97
C LEU A 42 -5.54 27.33 -5.10
N ALA A 43 -4.63 28.06 -5.76
CA ALA A 43 -3.76 27.51 -6.80
C ALA A 43 -2.81 26.44 -6.24
N LEU A 44 -2.24 26.65 -5.04
CA LEU A 44 -1.45 25.64 -4.34
C LEU A 44 -2.27 24.39 -4.00
N ALA A 45 -3.51 24.55 -3.53
CA ALA A 45 -4.40 23.44 -3.23
C ALA A 45 -4.80 22.66 -4.49
N ILE A 46 -5.09 23.35 -5.59
CA ILE A 46 -5.40 22.74 -6.89
C ILE A 46 -4.18 22.04 -7.47
N HIS A 47 -3.00 22.68 -7.45
CA HIS A 47 -1.77 22.09 -7.98
C HIS A 47 -1.39 20.80 -7.23
N ARG A 48 -1.51 20.78 -5.89
CA ARG A 48 -1.31 19.56 -5.09
C ARG A 48 -2.28 18.44 -5.45
N ARG A 49 -3.50 18.76 -5.86
CA ARG A 49 -4.49 17.76 -6.29
C ARG A 49 -4.26 17.26 -7.73
N TYR A 50 -3.82 18.13 -8.63
CA TYR A 50 -3.62 17.80 -10.05
C TYR A 50 -2.28 17.12 -10.36
N ASP A 51 -1.25 17.26 -9.52
CA ASP A 51 0.04 16.54 -9.69
C ASP A 51 -0.12 15.02 -9.37
N THR A 52 -1.29 14.59 -8.88
CA THR A 52 -1.63 13.17 -8.75
C THR A 52 -2.20 12.66 -10.08
N ASN A 53 -1.35 12.06 -10.92
CA ASN A 53 -1.81 11.38 -12.14
C ASN A 53 -2.88 10.34 -11.76
N PRO A 54 -4.13 10.43 -12.28
CA PRO A 54 -5.21 9.51 -11.92
C PRO A 54 -4.86 8.05 -12.22
N GLU A 55 -4.02 7.81 -13.22
CA GLU A 55 -3.49 6.48 -13.54
C GLU A 55 -2.59 5.92 -12.42
N ILE A 56 -1.68 6.74 -11.88
CA ILE A 56 -0.82 6.37 -10.75
C ILE A 56 -1.67 6.14 -9.50
N ALA A 57 -2.68 6.97 -9.25
CA ALA A 57 -3.61 6.77 -8.14
C ALA A 57 -4.36 5.44 -8.26
N SER A 58 -4.82 5.09 -9.46
CA SER A 58 -5.47 3.81 -9.74
C SER A 58 -4.52 2.63 -9.47
N LEU A 59 -3.27 2.71 -9.93
CA LEU A 59 -2.28 1.65 -9.72
C LEU A 59 -1.89 1.51 -8.25
N LYS A 60 -1.75 2.62 -7.52
CA LYS A 60 -1.56 2.58 -6.06
C LYS A 60 -2.74 1.90 -5.36
N ALA A 61 -3.97 2.14 -5.82
CA ALA A 61 -5.15 1.47 -5.28
C ALA A 61 -5.11 -0.04 -5.55
N SER A 62 -4.76 -0.47 -6.76
CA SER A 62 -4.58 -1.90 -7.09
C SER A 62 -3.50 -2.57 -6.24
N LEU A 63 -2.35 -1.91 -6.08
CA LEU A 63 -1.27 -2.41 -5.22
C LEU A 63 -1.72 -2.53 -3.76
N ARG A 64 -2.53 -1.58 -3.28
CA ARG A 64 -3.09 -1.63 -1.92
C ARG A 64 -4.03 -2.81 -1.73
N ILE A 65 -4.87 -3.13 -2.73
CA ILE A 65 -5.76 -4.30 -2.67
C ILE A 65 -4.93 -5.59 -2.50
N ALA A 66 -3.93 -5.83 -3.37
CA ALA A 66 -3.09 -7.02 -3.27
C ALA A 66 -2.31 -7.09 -1.93
N ARG A 67 -1.92 -5.92 -1.40
CA ARG A 67 -1.31 -5.80 -0.07
C ARG A 67 -2.28 -6.17 1.06
N ASP A 68 -3.53 -5.72 0.96
CA ASP A 68 -4.58 -5.99 1.94
C ASP A 68 -4.99 -7.48 1.93
N ASP A 69 -5.01 -8.12 0.75
CA ASP A 69 -5.25 -9.57 0.63
C ASP A 69 -4.21 -10.39 1.41
N MET A 70 -2.93 -10.02 1.33
CA MET A 70 -1.88 -10.67 2.13
C MET A 70 -2.04 -10.37 3.63
N GLU A 71 -2.38 -9.12 3.99
CA GLU A 71 -2.60 -8.72 5.38
C GLU A 71 -3.74 -9.54 6.01
N GLU A 72 -4.84 -9.79 5.28
CA GLU A 72 -5.97 -10.59 5.74
C GLU A 72 -5.56 -12.02 6.12
N ILE A 73 -4.71 -12.66 5.31
CA ILE A 73 -4.19 -14.01 5.61
C ILE A 73 -3.29 -13.96 6.85
N LEU A 74 -2.40 -12.97 6.94
CA LEU A 74 -1.52 -12.80 8.10
C LEU A 74 -2.30 -12.53 9.38
N GLN A 75 -3.38 -11.75 9.30
CA GLN A 75 -4.27 -11.47 10.42
C GLN A 75 -5.05 -12.72 10.81
N SER A 76 -5.56 -13.49 9.85
CA SER A 76 -6.22 -14.78 10.11
C SER A 76 -5.29 -15.75 10.85
N TYR A 77 -4.00 -15.74 10.50
CA TYR A 77 -3.00 -16.53 11.19
C TYR A 77 -2.68 -16.02 12.60
N ASP A 78 -2.56 -14.70 12.77
CA ASP A 78 -2.36 -14.08 14.08
C ASP A 78 -3.58 -14.34 14.99
N ASP A 79 -4.80 -14.32 14.46
CA ASP A 79 -6.04 -14.66 15.16
C ASP A 79 -6.10 -16.15 15.54
N LEU A 80 -5.60 -17.05 14.69
CA LEU A 80 -5.45 -18.47 15.05
C LEU A 80 -4.50 -18.63 16.25
N LYS A 81 -3.41 -17.86 16.30
CA LYS A 81 -2.40 -17.98 17.35
C LYS A 81 -2.79 -17.29 18.65
N TYR A 82 -3.28 -16.06 18.56
CA TYR A 82 -3.44 -15.14 19.68
C TYR A 82 -4.88 -14.73 19.94
N GLY A 83 -5.81 -15.07 19.03
CA GLY A 83 -7.21 -14.74 19.16
C GLY A 83 -7.81 -15.30 20.45
N THR A 84 -8.61 -14.46 21.11
CA THR A 84 -9.28 -14.79 22.38
C THR A 84 -10.73 -15.17 22.20
N SER A 85 -11.24 -15.17 20.95
CA SER A 85 -12.60 -15.59 20.66
C SER A 85 -12.77 -17.09 20.92
N THR A 86 -13.98 -17.53 21.24
CA THR A 86 -14.31 -18.95 21.41
C THR A 86 -13.92 -19.75 20.17
N GLN A 87 -14.12 -19.18 18.97
CA GLN A 87 -13.75 -19.79 17.70
C GLN A 87 -12.24 -19.94 17.56
N SER A 88 -11.46 -18.89 17.85
CA SER A 88 -10.00 -18.93 17.81
C SER A 88 -9.42 -19.97 18.76
N VAL A 89 -9.98 -20.09 19.97
CA VAL A 89 -9.56 -21.10 20.95
C VAL A 89 -9.89 -22.52 20.46
N ALA A 90 -11.07 -22.73 19.88
CA ALA A 90 -11.43 -24.02 19.30
C ALA A 90 -10.54 -24.35 18.09
N ASP A 91 -10.28 -23.39 17.22
CA ASP A 91 -9.41 -23.57 16.06
C ASP A 91 -7.97 -23.92 16.48
N ARG A 92 -7.45 -23.27 17.51
CA ARG A 92 -6.12 -23.54 18.06
C ARG A 92 -6.00 -24.90 18.76
N THR A 93 -7.07 -25.37 19.41
CA THR A 93 -7.00 -26.59 20.24
C THR A 93 -7.51 -27.84 19.53
N LEU A 94 -8.60 -27.73 18.77
CA LEU A 94 -9.33 -28.86 18.19
C LEU A 94 -9.07 -29.04 16.69
N HIS A 95 -8.87 -27.94 15.94
CA HIS A 95 -8.87 -28.01 14.48
C HIS A 95 -7.48 -27.89 13.84
N TYR A 96 -6.60 -27.02 14.36
CA TYR A 96 -5.27 -26.76 13.77
C TYR A 96 -4.15 -26.62 14.82
N PRO A 97 -4.04 -27.52 15.82
CA PRO A 97 -3.05 -27.36 16.89
C PRO A 97 -1.61 -27.38 16.38
N ALA A 98 -1.28 -28.22 15.39
CA ALA A 98 0.06 -28.24 14.80
C ALA A 98 0.45 -26.90 14.16
N LEU A 99 -0.49 -26.24 13.49
CA LEU A 99 -0.27 -24.94 12.84
C LEU A 99 -0.15 -23.80 13.86
N ALA A 100 -0.97 -23.85 14.91
CA ALA A 100 -0.96 -22.83 15.96
C ALA A 100 0.31 -22.92 16.84
N ASN A 101 0.76 -24.14 17.14
CA ASN A 101 2.01 -24.38 17.89
C ASN A 101 3.27 -24.11 17.05
N GLY A 102 3.12 -23.97 15.72
CA GLY A 102 4.24 -23.78 14.80
C GLY A 102 5.10 -25.03 14.66
N ASP A 103 4.46 -26.21 14.64
CA ASP A 103 5.17 -27.47 14.44
C ASP A 103 5.73 -27.56 13.02
N VAL A 104 7.05 -27.39 12.91
CA VAL A 104 7.81 -27.45 11.66
C VAL A 104 8.11 -28.87 11.18
N SER A 105 7.63 -29.90 11.88
CA SER A 105 7.80 -31.30 11.48
C SER A 105 7.16 -31.59 10.11
N GLN A 106 6.11 -30.85 9.74
CA GLN A 106 5.44 -30.94 8.46
C GLN A 106 5.94 -29.89 7.49
N HIS A 107 6.32 -30.32 6.29
CA HIS A 107 6.82 -29.44 5.24
C HIS A 107 5.83 -28.31 4.91
N ALA A 108 4.54 -28.62 4.74
CA ALA A 108 3.51 -27.62 4.42
C ALA A 108 3.38 -26.51 5.48
N ILE A 109 3.46 -26.87 6.77
CA ILE A 109 3.43 -25.89 7.86
C ILE A 109 4.70 -25.04 7.83
N SER A 110 5.88 -25.67 7.67
CA SER A 110 7.15 -24.95 7.60
C SER A 110 7.22 -23.97 6.43
N GLU A 111 6.72 -24.35 5.25
CA GLU A 111 6.63 -23.51 4.06
C GLU A 111 5.73 -22.30 4.28
N PHE A 112 4.55 -22.53 4.86
CA PHE A 112 3.65 -21.43 5.22
C PHE A 112 4.31 -20.44 6.17
N LEU A 113 4.95 -20.90 7.25
CA LEU A 113 5.64 -20.02 8.21
C LEU A 113 6.75 -19.19 7.55
N LEU A 114 7.51 -19.79 6.64
CA LEU A 114 8.52 -19.08 5.87
C LEU A 114 7.90 -17.99 5.00
N ARG A 115 6.80 -18.31 4.28
CA ARG A 115 6.05 -17.38 3.44
C ARG A 115 5.41 -16.26 4.25
N THR A 116 4.83 -16.53 5.42
CA THR A 116 4.35 -15.52 6.38
C THR A 116 5.45 -14.51 6.73
N SER A 117 6.66 -14.99 7.05
CA SER A 117 7.79 -14.10 7.38
C SER A 117 8.22 -13.23 6.20
N SER A 118 8.17 -13.79 4.98
CA SER A 118 8.51 -13.07 3.75
C SER A 118 7.43 -12.05 3.39
N ALA A 119 6.16 -12.39 3.55
CA ALA A 119 5.02 -11.53 3.29
C ALA A 119 5.04 -10.30 4.20
N ARG A 120 5.26 -10.46 5.52
CA ARG A 120 5.39 -9.32 6.45
C ARG A 120 6.48 -8.32 6.03
N ARG A 121 7.65 -8.83 5.61
CA ARG A 121 8.74 -7.97 5.09
C ARG A 121 8.37 -7.29 3.77
N PHE A 122 7.58 -7.95 2.94
CA PHE A 122 7.14 -7.41 1.66
C PHE A 122 6.09 -6.31 1.83
N ILE A 123 5.09 -6.52 2.68
CA ILE A 123 4.07 -5.52 3.04
C ILE A 123 4.74 -4.25 3.59
N ALA A 124 5.66 -4.38 4.55
CA ALA A 124 6.38 -3.24 5.10
C ALA A 124 7.14 -2.41 4.03
N ARG A 125 7.61 -3.07 2.96
CA ARG A 125 8.23 -2.37 1.81
C ARG A 125 7.20 -1.70 0.91
N ILE A 126 6.08 -2.38 0.63
CA ILE A 126 4.97 -1.80 -0.16
C ILE A 126 4.44 -0.55 0.51
N ASP A 127 4.23 -0.56 1.83
CA ASP A 127 3.70 0.59 2.56
C ASP A 127 4.60 1.82 2.35
N GLY A 128 5.93 1.65 2.39
CA GLY A 128 6.89 2.71 2.04
C GLY A 128 6.83 3.18 0.58
N TYR A 129 6.54 2.28 -0.37
CA TYR A 129 6.34 2.64 -1.79
C TYR A 129 5.03 3.38 -2.03
N LEU A 130 3.96 3.04 -1.32
CA LEU A 130 2.66 3.70 -1.42
C LEU A 130 2.73 5.15 -0.93
N GLU A 131 3.50 5.40 0.12
CA GLU A 131 3.75 6.74 0.68
C GLU A 131 4.67 7.60 -0.20
N SER A 132 5.50 6.98 -1.05
CA SER A 132 6.44 7.71 -1.91
C SER A 132 5.73 8.51 -3.03
N PRO A 133 6.03 9.81 -3.19
CA PRO A 133 5.48 10.63 -4.28
C PRO A 133 6.15 10.35 -5.63
N ASP A 134 7.35 9.74 -5.65
CA ASP A 134 8.20 9.62 -6.84
C ASP A 134 8.08 8.26 -7.55
N ILE A 135 7.17 7.39 -7.08
CA ILE A 135 7.01 6.07 -7.68
C ILE A 135 6.43 6.18 -9.10
N ASP A 136 7.13 5.57 -10.06
CA ASP A 136 6.73 5.58 -11.46
C ASP A 136 5.72 4.48 -11.77
N ARG A 137 4.94 4.68 -12.84
CA ARG A 137 3.95 3.73 -13.35
C ARG A 137 4.54 2.33 -13.57
N PHE A 138 5.68 2.24 -14.25
CA PHE A 138 6.31 0.94 -14.55
C PHE A 138 6.72 0.18 -13.28
N GLN A 139 7.16 0.92 -12.25
CA GLN A 139 7.48 0.33 -10.96
C GLN A 139 6.24 -0.19 -10.25
N LEU A 140 5.13 0.56 -10.29
CA LEU A 140 3.85 0.11 -9.74
C LEU A 140 3.32 -1.14 -10.43
N GLU A 141 3.30 -1.17 -11.76
CA GLU A 141 2.84 -2.36 -12.52
C GLU A 141 3.66 -3.61 -12.18
N LYS A 142 4.99 -3.46 -12.08
CA LYS A 142 5.86 -4.55 -11.67
C LYS A 142 5.58 -4.98 -10.22
N LEU A 143 5.40 -4.03 -9.30
CA LEU A 143 5.10 -4.34 -7.90
C LEU A 143 3.75 -5.02 -7.73
N ILE A 144 2.74 -4.62 -8.51
CA ILE A 144 1.42 -5.26 -8.52
C ILE A 144 1.57 -6.72 -8.96
N GLY A 145 2.24 -7.00 -10.09
CA GLY A 145 2.42 -8.38 -10.53
C GLY A 145 3.15 -9.27 -9.51
N ILE A 146 4.16 -8.72 -8.83
CA ILE A 146 4.84 -9.42 -7.73
C ILE A 146 3.90 -9.59 -6.53
N ALA A 147 3.11 -8.59 -6.18
CA ALA A 147 2.18 -8.65 -5.06
C ALA A 147 1.09 -9.70 -5.29
N ASP A 148 0.53 -9.76 -6.49
CA ASP A 148 -0.48 -10.74 -6.88
C ASP A 148 0.07 -12.18 -6.79
N GLU A 149 1.28 -12.41 -7.32
CA GLU A 149 1.97 -13.70 -7.23
C GLU A 149 2.19 -14.12 -5.77
N ARG A 150 2.66 -13.18 -4.92
CA ARG A 150 2.92 -13.45 -3.50
C ARG A 150 1.65 -13.66 -2.70
N ALA A 151 0.57 -12.96 -3.03
CA ALA A 151 -0.73 -13.14 -2.40
C ALA A 151 -1.29 -14.54 -2.70
N LEU A 152 -1.24 -14.96 -3.97
CA LEU A 152 -1.66 -16.30 -4.39
C LEU A 152 -0.85 -17.38 -3.68
N GLU A 153 0.48 -17.27 -3.74
CA GLU A 153 1.41 -18.20 -3.10
C GLU A 153 1.21 -18.32 -1.58
N LEU A 154 0.91 -17.20 -0.91
CA LEU A 154 0.64 -17.19 0.53
C LEU A 154 -0.71 -17.86 0.85
N SER A 155 -1.72 -17.61 0.02
CA SER A 155 -3.05 -18.21 0.13
C SER A 155 -3.01 -19.74 -0.05
N GLU A 156 -2.32 -20.22 -1.09
CA GLU A 156 -2.14 -21.66 -1.32
C GLU A 156 -1.40 -22.33 -0.16
N ALA A 157 -0.32 -21.70 0.33
CA ALA A 157 0.41 -22.23 1.47
C ALA A 157 -0.43 -22.25 2.76
N TRP A 158 -1.31 -21.27 2.95
CA TRP A 158 -2.23 -21.22 4.08
C TRP A 158 -3.23 -22.38 4.06
N ASP A 159 -3.86 -22.61 2.92
CA ASP A 159 -4.82 -23.70 2.75
C ASP A 159 -4.17 -25.07 2.91
N ASP A 160 -2.97 -25.24 2.35
CA ASP A 160 -2.18 -26.47 2.47
C ASP A 160 -1.78 -26.74 3.92
N ALA A 161 -1.30 -25.72 4.63
CA ALA A 161 -0.94 -25.84 6.04
C ALA A 161 -2.14 -26.19 6.92
N ARG A 162 -3.31 -25.57 6.67
CA ARG A 162 -4.55 -25.91 7.39
C ARG A 162 -5.03 -27.32 7.10
N ARG A 163 -4.94 -27.77 5.83
CA ARG A 163 -5.32 -29.12 5.44
C ARG A 163 -4.47 -30.16 6.17
N VAL A 164 -3.14 -29.98 6.20
CA VAL A 164 -2.23 -30.87 6.92
C VAL A 164 -2.46 -30.81 8.43
N ALA A 165 -2.65 -29.62 9.00
CA ALA A 165 -2.92 -29.48 10.43
C ALA A 165 -4.22 -30.18 10.86
N ARG A 166 -5.28 -30.14 10.03
CA ARG A 166 -6.52 -30.92 10.28
C ARG A 166 -6.30 -32.42 10.22
N GLN A 167 -5.43 -32.89 9.31
CA GLN A 167 -5.14 -34.32 9.15
C GLN A 167 -4.36 -34.88 10.35
N ILE A 168 -3.50 -34.08 10.98
CA ILE A 168 -2.83 -34.45 12.23
C ILE A 168 -3.86 -34.60 13.36
N GLY A 169 -4.85 -33.71 13.39
CA GLY A 169 -5.88 -33.69 14.42
C GLY A 169 -5.36 -33.16 15.77
N PRO A 170 -6.22 -33.16 16.80
CA PRO A 170 -5.82 -32.84 18.16
C PRO A 170 -4.86 -33.89 18.73
N ALA A 171 -3.82 -33.41 19.41
CA ALA A 171 -2.90 -34.24 20.19
C ALA A 171 -3.58 -34.75 21.47
#